data_AF-A0AAD8ZHF3-F1
#
_entry.id   AF-A0AAD8ZHF3-F1
#
_cell.length_a   1.000
_cell.length_b   1.000
_cell.length_c   1.000
_cell.angle_alpha   90.00
_cell.angle_beta   90.00
_cell.angle_gamma   90.00
#
_symmetry.space_group_name_H-M   'P 1'
#
loop_
_entity.id
_entity.type
_entity.pdbx_description
1 polymer ?
#
loop_
_entity_poly.entity_id
_entity_poly.type
_entity_poly.pdbx_seq_one_letter_code
_entity_poly.pdbx_strand_id
1 'polypeptide(L)'
;MRRQAVVQTEGSKLPNLKFYQNLEPSAPDGIYIKDYHENWFNNYKYLEQNHVYIQWLFPIQEQGMNFYAYPLTAKEIKLFREDKDVKERLLKSYKLMLDFYGIKLVDEESGEVTRAENWEKQFENLNRNSHNNLRITRILKCLGILGFQHYQAPLVKFFLQETLVNRTLSRVKTSALDYFMFAVLDKSDRRKLIEFAFQTFEPKKEFVWCPKRIQIQFLNQKREHEAPRKRKKILLSKAVKHF
;
A
#
# COMPACT_ATOMS: atom_id res chain seq x y z
N MET A 1 24.87 -28.04 34.28
CA MET A 1 25.51 -26.88 33.63
C MET A 1 24.45 -25.90 33.16
N ARG A 2 24.29 -24.79 33.89
CA ARG A 2 23.35 -23.71 33.56
C ARG A 2 23.87 -23.00 32.30
N ARG A 3 23.10 -23.01 31.21
CA ARG A 3 23.34 -22.11 30.08
C ARG A 3 23.11 -20.69 30.59
N GLN A 4 24.19 -19.93 30.71
CA GLN A 4 24.12 -18.50 30.99
C GLN A 4 23.32 -17.85 29.86
N ALA A 5 22.17 -17.28 30.23
CA ALA A 5 21.50 -16.30 29.39
C ALA A 5 22.49 -15.15 29.20
N VAL A 6 22.92 -14.94 27.95
CA VAL A 6 23.64 -13.73 27.58
C VAL A 6 22.66 -12.58 27.75
N VAL A 7 22.80 -11.87 28.86
CA VAL A 7 22.20 -10.56 29.06
C VAL A 7 22.85 -9.64 28.02
N GLN A 8 22.17 -9.44 26.89
CA GLN A 8 22.58 -8.42 25.93
C GLN A 8 22.30 -7.06 26.57
N THR A 9 23.38 -6.31 26.82
CA THR A 9 23.34 -4.92 27.24
C THR A 9 22.60 -4.08 26.18
N GLU A 10 21.56 -3.37 26.62
CA GLU A 10 20.75 -2.44 25.83
C GLU A 10 21.54 -1.18 25.44
N GLY A 11 22.49 -1.33 24.51
CA GLY A 11 22.87 -0.23 23.62
C GLY A 11 21.81 -0.11 22.52
N SER A 12 21.52 1.11 22.05
CA SER A 12 20.50 1.38 21.02
C SER A 12 20.80 0.71 19.68
N LYS A 13 20.57 -0.59 19.56
CA LYS A 13 20.64 -1.29 18.28
C LYS A 13 19.43 -0.81 17.48
N LEU A 14 19.71 -0.10 16.38
CA LEU A 14 18.74 0.39 15.40
C LEU A 14 18.87 -0.47 14.13
N PRO A 15 18.60 -1.78 14.19
CA PRO A 15 18.95 -2.72 13.13
C PRO A 15 18.26 -2.40 11.80
N ASN A 16 17.00 -1.96 11.83
CA ASN A 16 16.28 -1.59 10.62
C ASN A 16 16.88 -0.32 10.02
N LEU A 17 17.18 0.68 10.85
CA LEU A 17 17.81 1.92 10.39
C LEU A 17 19.19 1.64 9.79
N LYS A 18 20.03 0.84 10.47
CA LYS A 18 21.37 0.48 9.98
C LYS A 18 21.34 -0.35 8.70
N PHE A 19 20.38 -1.26 8.57
CA PHE A 19 20.12 -1.96 7.31
C PHE A 19 19.84 -0.97 6.18
N TYR A 20 18.95 -0.01 6.43
CA TYR A 20 18.61 1.03 5.47
C TYR A 20 19.74 2.05 5.23
N GLN A 21 20.64 2.26 6.18
CA GLN A 21 21.86 3.04 5.99
C GLN A 21 22.95 2.24 5.26
N ASN A 22 22.67 0.98 4.90
CA ASN A 22 23.61 0.06 4.27
C ASN A 22 24.85 -0.22 5.15
N LEU A 23 24.71 -0.15 6.47
CA LEU A 23 25.77 -0.41 7.44
C LEU A 23 25.74 -1.85 7.96
N GLU A 24 24.56 -2.45 8.05
CA GLU A 24 24.38 -3.85 8.45
C GLU A 24 23.59 -4.60 7.37
N PRO A 25 23.95 -5.86 7.05
CA PRO A 25 23.20 -6.65 6.09
C PRO A 25 21.93 -7.23 6.71
N SER A 26 21.03 -7.67 5.85
CA SER A 26 19.91 -8.53 6.25
C SER A 26 20.41 -9.89 6.76
N ALA A 27 19.62 -10.51 7.65
CA ALA A 27 19.87 -11.86 8.14
C ALA A 27 18.70 -12.81 7.80
N PRO A 28 18.97 -14.11 7.56
CA PRO A 28 20.29 -14.77 7.65
C PRO A 28 21.15 -14.63 6.38
N ASP A 29 20.60 -14.10 5.29
CA ASP A 29 21.21 -14.16 3.96
C ASP A 29 22.43 -13.25 3.77
N GLY A 30 22.69 -12.30 4.66
CA GLY A 30 23.88 -11.44 4.61
C GLY A 30 23.85 -10.38 3.51
N ILE A 31 22.68 -10.05 2.97
CA ILE A 31 22.53 -9.16 1.80
C ILE A 31 22.31 -7.71 2.23
N TYR A 32 23.06 -6.76 1.66
CA TYR A 32 22.87 -5.33 1.93
C TYR A 32 21.74 -4.73 1.09
N ILE A 33 21.11 -3.66 1.59
CA ILE A 33 20.00 -3.00 0.88
C ILE A 33 20.37 -2.53 -0.54
N LYS A 34 21.61 -2.07 -0.76
CA LYS A 34 22.08 -1.73 -2.11
C LYS A 34 22.09 -2.94 -3.04
N ASP A 35 22.54 -4.10 -2.57
CA ASP A 35 22.59 -5.32 -3.39
C ASP A 35 21.19 -5.79 -3.81
N TYR A 36 20.18 -5.61 -2.94
CA TYR A 36 18.78 -5.82 -3.31
C TYR A 36 18.38 -4.88 -4.46
N HIS A 37 18.70 -3.59 -4.37
CA HIS A 37 18.31 -2.61 -5.37
C HIS A 37 19.06 -2.76 -6.70
N GLU A 38 20.31 -3.20 -6.67
CA GLU A 38 21.14 -3.35 -7.87
C GLU A 38 20.84 -4.64 -8.63
N ASN A 39 20.58 -5.75 -7.92
CA ASN A 39 20.58 -7.08 -8.54
C ASN A 39 19.19 -7.75 -8.67
N TRP A 40 18.13 -7.18 -8.09
CA TRP A 40 16.84 -7.89 -7.97
C TRP A 40 15.73 -7.33 -8.85
N PHE A 41 15.92 -6.17 -9.48
CA PHE A 41 15.02 -5.74 -10.55
C PHE A 41 14.95 -6.83 -11.64
N ASN A 42 13.73 -7.13 -12.10
CA ASN A 42 13.45 -8.23 -13.05
C ASN A 42 13.76 -9.66 -12.55
N ASN A 43 14.26 -9.86 -11.34
CA ASN A 43 14.52 -11.20 -10.78
C ASN A 43 13.30 -11.78 -10.06
N TYR A 44 12.19 -11.92 -10.79
CA TYR A 44 10.88 -12.28 -10.23
C TYR A 44 10.86 -13.68 -9.62
N LYS A 45 11.60 -14.63 -10.18
CA LYS A 45 11.69 -15.99 -9.63
C LYS A 45 12.25 -15.97 -8.21
N TYR A 46 13.31 -15.19 -7.99
CA TYR A 46 13.92 -15.08 -6.67
C TYR A 46 12.98 -14.36 -5.68
N LEU A 47 12.36 -13.25 -6.10
CA LEU A 47 11.39 -12.50 -5.29
C LEU A 47 10.17 -13.35 -4.89
N GLU A 48 9.72 -14.25 -5.75
CA GLU A 48 8.63 -15.17 -5.42
C GLU A 48 9.08 -16.20 -4.36
N GLN A 49 10.23 -16.86 -4.60
CA GLN A 49 10.71 -18.00 -3.80
C GLN A 49 11.28 -17.64 -2.43
N ASN A 50 11.93 -16.48 -2.28
CA ASN A 50 12.50 -16.07 -0.98
C ASN A 50 11.44 -15.28 -0.19
N HIS A 51 11.21 -15.64 1.08
CA HIS A 51 10.24 -14.98 1.95
C HIS A 51 10.87 -14.08 3.02
N VAL A 52 12.19 -14.16 3.21
CA VAL A 52 12.92 -13.50 4.31
C VAL A 52 13.06 -11.99 4.05
N TYR A 53 13.35 -11.62 2.80
CA TYR A 53 13.68 -10.25 2.43
C TYR A 53 12.56 -9.25 2.73
N ILE A 54 11.29 -9.66 2.62
CA ILE A 54 10.15 -8.75 2.71
C ILE A 54 10.08 -8.07 4.08
N GLN A 55 10.57 -8.73 5.13
CA GLN A 55 10.57 -8.18 6.47
C GLN A 55 11.66 -7.14 6.70
N TRP A 56 12.78 -7.27 5.99
CA TRP A 56 13.87 -6.30 5.96
C TRP A 56 13.56 -5.11 5.06
N LEU A 57 13.02 -5.36 3.86
CA LEU A 57 12.63 -4.29 2.94
C LEU A 57 11.38 -3.53 3.42
N PHE A 58 10.48 -4.14 4.19
CA PHE A 58 9.29 -3.45 4.68
C PHE A 58 9.07 -3.75 6.16
N PRO A 59 9.90 -3.20 7.06
CA PRO A 59 9.77 -3.46 8.49
C PRO A 59 8.50 -2.76 9.02
N ILE A 60 7.84 -3.40 9.99
CA ILE A 60 6.63 -2.89 10.67
C ILE A 60 6.78 -3.14 12.17
N GLN A 61 5.87 -2.60 12.99
CA GLN A 61 5.95 -2.75 14.45
C GLN A 61 5.48 -4.13 14.94
N GLU A 62 4.88 -4.94 14.07
CA GLU A 62 4.51 -6.33 14.33
C GLU A 62 5.60 -7.33 13.89
N GLN A 63 5.90 -8.30 14.76
CA GLN A 63 6.80 -9.40 14.42
C GLN A 63 6.19 -10.25 13.30
N GLY A 64 7.01 -10.58 12.29
CA GLY A 64 6.64 -11.54 11.24
C GLY A 64 7.37 -12.87 11.41
N MET A 65 7.28 -13.72 10.38
CA MET A 65 7.80 -15.10 10.38
C MET A 65 9.34 -15.21 10.39
N ASN A 66 10.04 -14.18 9.91
CA ASN A 66 11.48 -14.06 9.98
C ASN A 66 11.90 -13.59 11.38
N PHE A 67 12.38 -14.52 12.20
CA PHE A 67 12.88 -14.25 13.56
C PHE A 67 14.19 -13.43 13.59
N TYR A 68 14.87 -13.27 12.44
CA TYR A 68 16.06 -12.46 12.32
C TYR A 68 15.76 -10.98 12.02
N ALA A 69 14.55 -10.68 11.54
CA ALA A 69 14.10 -9.31 11.32
C ALA A 69 13.46 -8.75 12.60
N TYR A 70 13.77 -7.49 12.90
CA TYR A 70 13.33 -6.84 14.13
C TYR A 70 12.10 -5.95 13.87
N PRO A 71 11.10 -5.94 14.77
CA PRO A 71 10.01 -4.99 14.69
C PRO A 71 10.53 -3.55 14.78
N LEU A 72 9.90 -2.62 14.06
CA LEU A 72 10.26 -1.20 14.12
C LEU A 72 10.02 -0.66 15.54
N THR A 73 11.03 0.03 16.06
CA THR A 73 10.88 0.82 17.30
C THR A 73 10.41 2.25 16.98
N ALA A 74 9.77 2.91 17.95
CA ALA A 74 9.38 4.32 17.81
C ALA A 74 10.60 5.23 17.53
N LYS A 75 11.76 4.90 18.11
CA LYS A 75 13.03 5.60 17.88
C LYS A 75 13.50 5.44 16.42
N GLU A 76 13.48 4.23 15.88
CA GLU A 76 13.81 4.00 14.46
C GLU A 76 12.85 4.73 13.54
N ILE A 77 11.53 4.69 13.80
CA ILE A 77 10.54 5.39 12.97
C ILE A 77 10.85 6.89 12.89
N LYS A 78 11.18 7.52 14.02
CA LYS A 78 11.54 8.95 14.05
C LYS A 78 12.77 9.22 13.19
N LEU A 79 13.87 8.49 13.44
CA LEU A 79 15.14 8.69 12.73
C LEU A 79 15.01 8.38 11.23
N PHE A 80 14.27 7.34 10.87
CA PHE A 80 14.01 6.96 9.48
C PHE A 80 13.32 8.08 8.71
N ARG A 81 12.33 8.75 9.32
CA ARG A 81 11.58 9.83 8.68
C ARG A 81 12.42 11.10 8.48
N GLU A 82 13.49 11.27 9.27
CA GLU A 82 14.41 12.41 9.21
C GLU A 82 15.57 12.19 8.21
N ASP A 83 15.91 10.94 7.90
CA ASP A 83 17.02 10.56 7.02
C ASP A 83 16.56 10.44 5.54
N LYS A 84 17.04 11.36 4.69
CA LYS A 84 16.64 11.42 3.27
C LYS A 84 17.12 10.23 2.45
N ASP A 85 18.33 9.75 2.70
CA ASP A 85 18.92 8.63 1.93
C ASP A 85 18.20 7.32 2.26
N VAL A 86 17.85 7.14 3.52
CA VAL A 86 17.05 6.01 4.00
C VAL A 86 15.64 6.02 3.38
N LYS A 87 15.00 7.18 3.30
CA LYS A 87 13.72 7.35 2.59
C LYS A 87 13.82 7.04 1.10
N GLU A 88 14.88 7.49 0.43
CA GLU A 88 15.12 7.19 -0.98
C GLU A 88 15.26 5.67 -1.21
N ARG A 89 15.93 4.97 -0.31
CA ARG A 89 16.04 3.51 -0.36
C ARG A 89 14.72 2.80 -0.15
N LEU A 90 13.83 3.31 0.72
CA LEU A 90 12.47 2.75 0.84
C LEU A 90 11.68 2.92 -0.45
N LEU A 91 11.80 4.08 -1.10
CA LEU A 91 11.19 4.33 -2.40
C LEU A 91 11.72 3.36 -3.47
N LYS A 92 13.04 3.09 -3.50
CA LYS A 92 13.63 2.08 -4.39
C LYS A 92 13.07 0.68 -4.12
N SER A 93 12.98 0.27 -2.85
CA SER A 93 12.34 -0.99 -2.45
C SER A 93 10.87 -1.06 -2.90
N TYR A 94 10.13 0.05 -2.77
CA TYR A 94 8.74 0.14 -3.19
C TYR A 94 8.58 -0.04 -4.70
N LYS A 95 9.36 0.69 -5.51
CA LYS A 95 9.37 0.55 -6.98
C LYS A 95 9.71 -0.87 -7.42
N LEU A 96 10.70 -1.50 -6.79
CA LEU A 96 11.06 -2.89 -7.03
C LEU A 96 9.87 -3.83 -6.81
N MET A 97 9.16 -3.68 -5.68
CA MET A 97 7.99 -4.52 -5.40
C MET A 97 6.80 -4.22 -6.31
N LEU A 98 6.60 -2.96 -6.72
CA LEU A 98 5.57 -2.63 -7.71
C LEU A 98 5.84 -3.36 -9.03
N ASP A 99 7.07 -3.29 -9.54
CA ASP A 99 7.46 -3.97 -10.79
C ASP A 99 7.24 -5.49 -10.71
N PHE A 100 7.61 -6.10 -9.57
CA PHE A 100 7.33 -7.50 -9.29
C PHE A 100 5.84 -7.84 -9.30
N TYR A 101 4.97 -6.90 -8.94
CA TYR A 101 3.53 -7.07 -8.99
C TYR A 101 2.91 -6.68 -10.34
N GLY A 102 3.71 -6.28 -11.33
CA GLY A 102 3.21 -5.81 -12.63
C GLY A 102 2.62 -4.40 -12.58
N ILE A 103 3.13 -3.57 -11.68
CA ILE A 103 2.68 -2.22 -11.39
C ILE A 103 3.86 -1.26 -11.57
N LYS A 104 3.61 -0.05 -12.07
CA LYS A 104 4.61 1.03 -12.13
C LYS A 104 4.12 2.26 -11.39
N LEU A 105 5.03 2.89 -10.64
CA LEU A 105 4.84 4.22 -10.08
C LEU A 105 5.08 5.25 -11.18
N VAL A 106 4.07 6.08 -11.49
CA VAL A 106 4.17 7.11 -12.54
C VAL A 106 4.41 8.50 -11.97
N ASP A 107 4.09 8.72 -10.70
CA ASP A 107 4.28 9.99 -10.00
C ASP A 107 4.66 9.74 -8.53
N GLU A 108 5.83 10.23 -8.12
CA GLU A 108 6.36 10.10 -6.76
C GLU A 108 5.77 11.11 -5.77
N GLU A 109 5.21 12.21 -6.25
CA GLU A 109 4.55 13.21 -5.41
C GLU A 109 3.11 12.79 -5.09
N SER A 110 2.35 12.39 -6.10
CA SER A 110 0.96 11.95 -5.89
C SER A 110 0.85 10.48 -5.48
N GLY A 111 1.87 9.66 -5.76
CA GLY A 111 1.84 8.22 -5.55
C GLY A 111 1.08 7.45 -6.62
N GLU A 112 0.71 8.09 -7.73
CA GLU A 112 -0.07 7.46 -8.79
C GLU A 112 0.65 6.24 -9.37
N VAL A 113 -0.10 5.15 -9.54
CA VAL A 113 0.38 3.89 -10.11
C VAL A 113 -0.50 3.43 -11.26
N THR A 114 0.09 2.68 -12.19
CA THR A 114 -0.63 2.03 -13.29
C THR A 114 -0.02 0.66 -13.59
N ARG A 115 -0.61 -0.09 -14.53
CA ARG A 115 -0.05 -1.37 -14.98
C ARG A 115 1.33 -1.15 -15.60
N ALA A 116 2.29 -1.99 -15.24
CA ALA A 116 3.59 -2.08 -15.92
C ALA A 116 3.45 -2.85 -17.24
N GLU A 117 4.48 -2.85 -18.08
CA GLU A 117 4.43 -3.52 -19.39
C GLU A 117 4.29 -5.05 -19.27
N ASN A 118 4.87 -5.61 -18.22
CA ASN A 118 4.86 -7.04 -17.88
C ASN A 118 3.62 -7.49 -17.09
N TRP A 119 2.59 -6.64 -16.95
CA TRP A 119 1.50 -6.83 -15.97
C TRP A 119 0.78 -8.18 -16.08
N GLU A 120 0.57 -8.71 -17.30
CA GLU A 120 -0.20 -9.93 -17.51
C GLU A 120 0.40 -11.13 -16.76
N LYS A 121 1.71 -11.34 -16.95
CA LYS A 121 2.44 -12.43 -16.29
C LYS A 121 2.50 -12.25 -14.79
N GLN A 122 2.68 -11.01 -14.32
CA GLN A 122 2.78 -10.73 -12.89
C GLN A 122 1.42 -10.82 -12.18
N PHE A 123 0.33 -10.49 -12.86
CA PHE A 123 -1.02 -10.66 -12.34
C PHE A 123 -1.41 -12.14 -12.29
N GLU A 124 -0.99 -12.93 -13.28
CA GLU A 124 -1.12 -14.38 -13.22
C GLU A 124 -0.37 -14.94 -12.00
N ASN A 125 0.85 -14.47 -11.75
CA ASN A 125 1.62 -14.83 -10.56
C ASN A 125 0.92 -14.42 -9.24
N LEU A 126 0.42 -13.19 -9.14
CA LEU A 126 -0.36 -12.73 -7.98
C LEU A 126 -1.60 -13.58 -7.72
N ASN A 127 -2.29 -14.01 -8.79
CA ASN A 127 -3.45 -14.88 -8.65
C ASN A 127 -3.08 -16.30 -8.21
N ARG A 128 -1.91 -16.81 -8.61
CA ARG A 128 -1.43 -18.13 -8.21
C ARG A 128 -0.93 -18.15 -6.76
N ASN A 129 -0.32 -17.06 -6.31
CA ASN A 129 0.45 -17.02 -5.07
C ASN A 129 -0.15 -16.05 -4.03
N SER A 130 -1.12 -16.56 -3.26
CA SER A 130 -1.90 -15.76 -2.30
C SER A 130 -1.09 -15.17 -1.14
N HIS A 131 0.10 -15.71 -0.85
CA HIS A 131 0.98 -15.16 0.19
C HIS A 131 1.45 -13.73 -0.14
N ASN A 132 1.46 -13.35 -1.43
CA ASN A 132 1.75 -11.98 -1.86
C ASN A 132 0.72 -10.98 -1.31
N ASN A 133 -0.50 -11.39 -0.98
CA ASN A 133 -1.48 -10.53 -0.30
C ASN A 133 -0.98 -10.08 1.09
N LEU A 134 -0.30 -10.96 1.83
CA LEU A 134 0.30 -10.61 3.12
C LEU A 134 1.51 -9.67 2.93
N ARG A 135 2.31 -9.90 1.89
CA ARG A 135 3.43 -9.01 1.52
C ARG A 135 2.93 -7.60 1.17
N ILE A 136 1.88 -7.48 0.35
CA ILE A 136 1.25 -6.19 0.00
C ILE A 136 0.70 -5.49 1.24
N THR A 137 0.03 -6.23 2.14
CA THR A 137 -0.45 -5.66 3.42
C THR A 137 0.69 -5.08 4.24
N ARG A 138 1.82 -5.80 4.31
CA ARG A 138 3.03 -5.34 5.01
C ARG A 138 3.63 -4.09 4.38
N ILE A 139 3.71 -4.05 3.05
CA ILE A 139 4.17 -2.86 2.30
C ILE A 139 3.28 -1.66 2.63
N LEU A 140 1.95 -1.81 2.54
CA LEU A 140 1.01 -0.72 2.84
C LEU A 140 1.18 -0.19 4.27
N LYS A 141 1.31 -1.07 5.27
CA LYS A 141 1.56 -0.66 6.66
C LYS A 141 2.90 0.07 6.81
N CYS A 142 3.97 -0.49 6.24
CA CYS A 142 5.31 0.10 6.26
C CYS A 142 5.31 1.52 5.68
N LEU A 143 4.68 1.73 4.51
CA LEU A 143 4.55 3.05 3.88
C LEU A 143 3.86 4.05 4.81
N GLY A 144 2.77 3.64 5.45
CA GLY A 144 2.07 4.50 6.42
C GLY A 144 2.92 4.84 7.65
N ILE A 145 3.67 3.87 8.17
CA ILE A 145 4.53 4.02 9.35
C ILE A 145 5.75 4.90 9.04
N LEU A 146 6.36 4.78 7.86
CA LEU A 146 7.64 5.43 7.53
C LEU A 146 7.51 6.76 6.76
N GLY A 147 6.29 7.32 6.69
CA GLY A 147 6.08 8.68 6.17
C GLY A 147 5.84 8.76 4.66
N PHE A 148 5.26 7.71 4.08
CA PHE A 148 4.83 7.61 2.69
C PHE A 148 3.32 7.33 2.60
N GLN A 149 2.53 8.00 3.44
CA GLN A 149 1.07 7.79 3.50
C GLN A 149 0.39 8.06 2.15
N HIS A 150 0.91 9.02 1.37
CA HIS A 150 0.39 9.39 0.05
C HIS A 150 0.45 8.25 -0.98
N TYR A 151 1.30 7.25 -0.79
CA TYR A 151 1.36 6.06 -1.66
C TYR A 151 0.29 5.02 -1.35
N GLN A 152 -0.30 5.04 -0.15
CA GLN A 152 -1.23 3.99 0.27
C GLN A 152 -2.51 4.02 -0.56
N ALA A 153 -3.17 5.19 -0.65
CA ALA A 153 -4.47 5.27 -1.29
C ALA A 153 -4.45 4.99 -2.80
N PRO A 154 -3.51 5.53 -3.59
CA PRO A 154 -3.39 5.19 -5.02
C PRO A 154 -3.18 3.69 -5.26
N LEU A 155 -2.29 3.05 -4.49
CA LEU A 155 -2.04 1.61 -4.63
C LEU A 155 -3.27 0.77 -4.28
N VAL A 156 -3.99 1.12 -3.21
CA VAL A 156 -5.22 0.40 -2.86
C VAL A 156 -6.31 0.61 -3.90
N LYS A 157 -6.46 1.83 -4.42
CA LYS A 157 -7.41 2.12 -5.50
C LYS A 157 -7.11 1.29 -6.74
N PHE A 158 -5.83 1.14 -7.09
CA PHE A 158 -5.40 0.27 -8.19
C PHE A 158 -5.87 -1.17 -7.99
N PHE A 159 -5.63 -1.77 -6.82
CA PHE A 159 -6.12 -3.13 -6.55
C PHE A 159 -7.65 -3.22 -6.56
N LEU A 160 -8.38 -2.23 -6.04
CA LEU A 160 -9.84 -2.21 -6.13
C LEU A 160 -10.33 -2.14 -7.58
N GLN A 161 -9.70 -1.34 -8.43
CA GLN A 161 -10.00 -1.26 -9.86
C GLN A 161 -9.78 -2.63 -10.54
N GLU A 162 -8.62 -3.25 -10.30
CA GLU A 162 -8.26 -4.53 -10.92
C GLU A 162 -9.10 -5.71 -10.42
N THR A 163 -9.57 -5.65 -9.18
CA THR A 163 -10.37 -6.72 -8.56
C THR A 163 -11.88 -6.58 -8.82
N LEU A 164 -12.43 -5.36 -8.76
CA LEU A 164 -13.88 -5.12 -8.83
C LEU A 164 -14.36 -4.75 -10.23
N VAL A 165 -13.56 -4.01 -10.99
CA VAL A 165 -13.94 -3.49 -12.31
C VAL A 165 -13.35 -4.36 -13.42
N ASN A 166 -12.02 -4.46 -13.47
CA ASN A 166 -11.33 -5.16 -14.56
C ASN A 166 -11.33 -6.69 -14.37
N ARG A 167 -11.54 -7.17 -13.14
CA ARG A 167 -11.62 -8.58 -12.76
C ARG A 167 -10.40 -9.43 -13.15
N THR A 168 -9.24 -8.81 -13.24
CA THR A 168 -7.96 -9.45 -13.59
C THR A 168 -7.26 -10.05 -12.36
N LEU A 169 -7.58 -9.58 -11.15
CA LEU A 169 -6.96 -10.00 -9.89
C LEU A 169 -7.97 -10.63 -8.92
N SER A 170 -8.76 -11.61 -9.38
CA SER A 170 -9.85 -12.22 -8.58
C SER A 170 -9.39 -12.78 -7.23
N ARG A 171 -8.17 -13.31 -7.13
CA ARG A 171 -7.59 -13.90 -5.91
C ARG A 171 -7.05 -12.86 -4.91
N VAL A 172 -6.97 -11.59 -5.33
CA VAL A 172 -6.60 -10.45 -4.49
C VAL A 172 -7.84 -9.77 -3.91
N LYS A 173 -9.03 -9.98 -4.49
CA LYS A 173 -10.28 -9.26 -4.14
C LYS A 173 -10.58 -9.24 -2.65
N THR A 174 -10.55 -10.39 -1.99
CA THR A 174 -10.80 -10.50 -0.55
C THR A 174 -9.80 -9.64 0.23
N SER A 175 -8.51 -9.75 -0.08
CA SER A 175 -7.50 -8.98 0.64
C SER A 175 -7.55 -7.49 0.36
N ALA A 176 -7.91 -7.09 -0.86
CA ALA A 176 -8.14 -5.69 -1.22
C ALA A 176 -9.24 -5.08 -0.33
N LEU A 177 -10.34 -5.80 -0.13
CA LEU A 177 -11.49 -5.33 0.63
C LEU A 177 -11.29 -5.43 2.15
N ASP A 178 -10.78 -6.56 2.64
CA ASP A 178 -10.69 -6.86 4.08
C ASP A 178 -9.46 -6.23 4.75
N TYR A 179 -8.36 -6.05 4.02
CA TYR A 179 -7.09 -5.62 4.60
C TYR A 179 -6.54 -4.35 3.96
N PHE A 180 -6.45 -4.27 2.64
CA PHE A 180 -5.71 -3.18 1.98
C PHE A 180 -6.39 -1.84 2.22
N MET A 181 -7.72 -1.75 2.06
CA MET A 181 -8.50 -0.54 2.40
C MET A 181 -8.26 -0.05 3.82
N PHE A 182 -8.13 -0.97 4.78
CA PHE A 182 -7.99 -0.63 6.19
C PHE A 182 -6.55 -0.39 6.64
N ALA A 183 -5.56 -0.69 5.78
CA ALA A 183 -4.17 -0.29 5.99
C ALA A 183 -3.93 1.20 5.71
N VAL A 184 -4.79 1.85 4.92
CA VAL A 184 -4.70 3.29 4.62
C VAL A 184 -4.96 4.10 5.88
N LEU A 185 -3.97 4.90 6.29
CA LEU A 185 -4.01 5.67 7.53
C LEU A 185 -4.92 6.90 7.42
N ASP A 186 -4.88 7.60 6.28
CA ASP A 186 -5.72 8.76 6.05
C ASP A 186 -7.20 8.37 5.99
N LYS A 187 -8.00 8.95 6.90
CA LYS A 187 -9.42 8.60 7.04
C LYS A 187 -10.26 9.08 5.87
N SER A 188 -9.89 10.20 5.24
CA SER A 188 -10.59 10.77 4.09
C SER A 188 -10.37 9.89 2.87
N ASP A 189 -9.12 9.51 2.59
CA ASP A 189 -8.79 8.63 1.47
C ASP A 189 -9.36 7.24 1.66
N ARG A 190 -9.28 6.68 2.87
CA ARG A 190 -9.96 5.40 3.17
C ARG A 190 -11.47 5.47 2.92
N ARG A 191 -12.12 6.59 3.28
CA ARG A 191 -13.56 6.79 3.00
C ARG A 191 -13.84 6.80 1.49
N LYS A 192 -13.02 7.49 0.70
CA LYS A 192 -13.14 7.52 -0.78
C LYS A 192 -12.96 6.12 -1.38
N LEU A 193 -12.04 5.31 -0.85
CA LEU A 193 -11.82 3.93 -1.31
C LEU A 193 -13.01 3.03 -0.99
N ILE A 194 -13.58 3.15 0.22
CA ILE A 194 -14.79 2.41 0.61
C ILE A 194 -15.97 2.81 -0.27
N GLU A 195 -16.13 4.11 -0.56
CA GLU A 195 -17.15 4.60 -1.48
C GLU A 195 -16.98 4.01 -2.88
N PHE A 196 -15.77 4.09 -3.44
CA PHE A 196 -15.43 3.49 -4.72
C PHE A 196 -15.79 1.99 -4.73
N ALA A 197 -15.32 1.24 -3.74
CA ALA A 197 -15.60 -0.19 -3.60
C ALA A 197 -17.11 -0.46 -3.49
N PHE A 198 -17.86 0.33 -2.72
CA PHE A 198 -19.31 0.18 -2.62
C PHE A 198 -19.99 0.42 -3.97
N GLN A 199 -19.58 1.44 -4.71
CA GLN A 199 -20.16 1.78 -6.02
C GLN A 199 -19.90 0.69 -7.07
N THR A 200 -18.75 0.01 -7.03
CA THR A 200 -18.38 -1.01 -8.02
C THR A 200 -18.68 -2.45 -7.60
N PHE A 201 -18.81 -2.74 -6.31
CA PHE A 201 -19.05 -4.09 -5.81
C PHE A 201 -20.48 -4.55 -6.07
N GLU A 202 -20.64 -5.76 -6.61
CA GLU A 202 -21.94 -6.43 -6.73
C GLU A 202 -21.89 -7.85 -6.15
N PRO A 203 -22.99 -8.31 -5.51
CA PRO A 203 -24.24 -7.57 -5.30
C PRO A 203 -24.17 -6.60 -4.10
N LYS A 204 -24.78 -5.41 -4.20
CA LYS A 204 -24.75 -4.38 -3.12
C LYS A 204 -25.17 -4.87 -1.72
N LYS A 205 -26.07 -5.85 -1.65
CA LYS A 205 -26.55 -6.42 -0.37
C LYS A 205 -25.44 -7.10 0.45
N GLU A 206 -24.41 -7.61 -0.20
CA GLU A 206 -23.28 -8.32 0.41
C GLU A 206 -22.11 -7.38 0.78
N PHE A 207 -22.23 -6.08 0.49
CA PHE A 207 -21.20 -5.12 0.88
C PHE A 207 -21.24 -4.85 2.40
N VAL A 208 -20.23 -5.34 3.12
CA VAL A 208 -20.15 -5.28 4.59
C VAL A 208 -19.10 -4.31 5.13
N TRP A 209 -18.25 -3.74 4.27
CA TRP A 209 -17.10 -2.90 4.68
C TRP A 209 -17.46 -1.47 5.10
N CYS A 210 -18.75 -1.13 5.15
CA CYS A 210 -19.23 0.04 5.87
C CYS A 210 -20.68 -0.10 6.36
N PRO A 211 -21.07 0.58 7.45
CA PRO A 211 -22.44 0.60 7.96
C PRO A 211 -23.48 1.02 6.92
N LYS A 212 -24.71 0.48 7.02
CA LYS A 212 -25.83 0.81 6.12
C LYS A 212 -26.13 2.31 6.04
N ARG A 213 -25.99 3.04 7.15
CA ARG A 213 -26.13 4.52 7.17
C ARG A 213 -25.17 5.20 6.19
N ILE A 214 -23.92 4.73 6.12
CA ILE A 214 -22.91 5.27 5.21
C ILE A 214 -23.21 4.85 3.76
N GLN A 215 -23.65 3.61 3.54
CA GLN A 215 -24.10 3.15 2.21
C GLN A 215 -25.22 4.05 1.65
N ILE A 216 -26.21 4.41 2.48
CA ILE A 216 -27.29 5.33 2.10
C ILE A 216 -26.76 6.73 1.74
N GLN A 217 -25.78 7.24 2.50
CA GLN A 217 -25.14 8.53 2.17
C GLN A 217 -24.50 8.51 0.79
N PHE A 218 -23.74 7.46 0.46
CA PHE A 218 -23.14 7.32 -0.87
C PHE A 218 -24.19 7.24 -1.98
N LEU A 219 -25.30 6.52 -1.77
CA LEU A 219 -26.40 6.45 -2.73
C LEU A 219 -27.09 7.82 -2.92
N ASN A 220 -27.21 8.63 -1.86
CA ASN A 220 -27.77 9.98 -1.96
C ASN A 220 -26.84 10.91 -2.74
N GLN A 221 -25.55 10.91 -2.41
CA GLN A 221 -24.54 11.72 -3.10
C GLN A 221 -24.48 11.40 -4.59
N LYS A 222 -24.50 10.11 -4.95
CA LYS A 222 -24.56 9.68 -6.36
C LYS A 222 -25.80 10.23 -7.08
N ARG A 223 -26.98 10.15 -6.45
CA ARG A 223 -28.23 10.68 -7.01
C ARG A 223 -28.20 12.20 -7.20
N GLU A 224 -27.61 12.94 -6.26
CA GLU A 224 -27.44 14.40 -6.39
C GLU A 224 -26.49 14.79 -7.52
N HIS A 225 -25.41 14.02 -7.71
CA HIS A 225 -24.48 14.22 -8.83
C HIS A 225 -25.09 13.86 -10.20
N GLU A 226 -25.93 12.83 -10.26
CA GLU A 226 -26.62 12.38 -11.48
C GLU A 226 -27.92 13.15 -11.78
N ALA A 227 -28.44 13.92 -10.81
CA ALA A 227 -29.62 14.75 -11.02
C ALA A 227 -29.36 15.79 -12.12
N PRO A 228 -30.28 15.98 -13.08
CA PRO A 228 -30.14 17.01 -14.10
C PRO A 228 -29.93 18.35 -13.40
N ARG A 229 -28.85 19.07 -13.73
CA ARG A 229 -28.64 20.45 -13.27
C ARG A 229 -29.83 21.28 -13.75
N LYS A 230 -30.89 21.40 -12.94
CA LYS A 230 -32.02 22.28 -13.24
C LYS A 230 -31.46 23.70 -13.31
N ARG A 231 -31.35 24.18 -14.57
CA ARG A 231 -31.13 25.55 -15.03
C ARG A 231 -31.00 26.58 -13.91
N LYS A 232 -29.77 27.06 -13.65
CA LYS A 232 -29.55 28.48 -13.28
C LYS A 232 -29.95 29.34 -14.49
N LYS A 233 -31.24 29.43 -14.77
CA LYS A 233 -31.80 30.29 -15.82
C LYS A 233 -33.15 30.84 -15.37
N ILE A 234 -33.21 31.36 -14.15
CA ILE A 234 -34.27 32.25 -13.67
C ILE A 234 -33.56 33.23 -12.74
N LEU A 235 -33.17 34.39 -13.27
CA LEU A 235 -32.90 35.67 -12.56
C LEU A 235 -32.20 36.73 -13.47
N LEU A 236 -32.23 36.57 -14.80
CA LEU A 236 -31.77 37.60 -15.75
C LEU A 236 -32.87 38.06 -16.73
N SER A 237 -34.15 37.83 -16.42
CA SER A 237 -35.26 38.26 -17.28
C SER A 237 -36.24 39.24 -16.63
N LYS A 238 -35.82 40.01 -15.62
CA LYS A 238 -36.69 41.04 -15.01
C LYS A 238 -36.12 42.46 -14.96
N ALA A 239 -35.07 42.78 -15.70
CA ALA A 239 -34.52 44.13 -15.72
C ALA A 239 -34.31 44.67 -17.15
N VAL A 240 -35.32 44.60 -18.02
CA VAL A 240 -35.42 45.51 -19.19
C VAL A 240 -36.91 45.74 -19.50
N LYS A 241 -37.58 46.52 -18.66
CA LYS A 241 -38.81 47.25 -19.02
C LYS A 241 -38.86 48.51 -18.16
N HIS A 242 -38.11 49.51 -18.58
CA HIS A 242 -38.35 50.96 -18.46
C HIS A 242 -37.05 51.66 -18.81
N PHE A 243 -36.91 52.05 -20.07
CA PHE A 243 -36.65 53.40 -20.55
C PHE A 243 -36.95 53.41 -22.05
#